data_AF-A0A4Q7PPU7-F1
#
_entry.id   AF-A0A4Q7PPU7-F1
#
_cell.length_a   1.000
_cell.length_b   1.000
_cell.length_c   1.000
_cell.angle_alpha   90.00
_cell.angle_beta   90.00
_cell.angle_gamma   90.00
#
_symmetry.space_group_name_H-M   'P 1'
#
loop_
_entity.id
_entity.type
_entity.pdbx_description
1 polymer ?
#
loop_
_entity_poly.entity_id
_entity_poly.type
_entity_poly.pdbx_seq_one_letter_code
_entity_poly.pdbx_strand_id
1 'polypeptide(L)'
;MEVMEGKKPYAEWEVGGEIYKLKLTTAAVTALEAQYNGNLIQMMDSGIPSLGNMLNVVHRAARAYKPSLKLNDIYNLFDQYVEEGGSQVEFMTNVFIPVFQVSGFFSRNQTEAMGEKIDGLKEKLL
;
A
#
# COMPACT_ATOMS: atom_id res chain seq x y z
N MET A 1 -25.53 11.57 -13.36
CA MET A 1 -25.22 11.70 -11.93
C MET A 1 -24.00 10.84 -11.71
N GLU A 2 -22.83 11.46 -11.66
CA GLU A 2 -21.57 10.74 -11.48
C GLU A 2 -21.62 10.11 -10.08
N VAL A 3 -21.58 8.79 -10.03
CA VAL A 3 -21.58 8.07 -8.76
C VAL A 3 -20.21 8.35 -8.17
N MET A 4 -20.13 9.24 -7.17
CA MET A 4 -18.91 9.40 -6.39
C MET A 4 -18.63 8.05 -5.73
N GLU A 5 -17.74 7.24 -6.32
CA GLU A 5 -17.34 5.96 -5.76
C GLU A 5 -16.86 6.21 -4.33
N GLY A 6 -17.65 5.72 -3.36
CA GLY A 6 -17.31 5.82 -1.96
C GLY A 6 -15.94 5.19 -1.73
N LYS A 7 -15.12 5.84 -0.90
CA LYS A 7 -13.78 5.38 -0.50
C LYS A 7 -13.77 3.86 -0.28
N LYS A 8 -13.02 3.12 -1.11
CA LYS A 8 -12.89 1.67 -0.96
C LYS A 8 -12.51 1.33 0.48
N PRO A 9 -13.15 0.33 1.12
CA PRO A 9 -12.94 0.05 2.54
C PRO A 9 -11.55 -0.50 2.85
N TYR A 10 -10.85 -1.03 1.83
CA TYR A 10 -9.52 -1.61 1.87
C TYR A 10 -8.86 -1.50 0.50
N ALA A 11 -7.53 -1.65 0.45
CA ALA A 11 -6.76 -1.79 -0.77
C ALA A 11 -6.61 -3.28 -1.12
N GLU A 12 -6.28 -3.57 -2.37
CA GLU A 12 -6.18 -4.93 -2.90
C GLU A 12 -4.80 -5.14 -3.53
N TRP A 13 -4.25 -6.34 -3.32
CA TRP A 13 -3.06 -6.80 -4.02
C TRP A 13 -3.35 -8.21 -4.54
N GLU A 14 -3.34 -8.36 -5.87
CA GLU A 14 -3.52 -9.66 -6.51
C GLU A 14 -2.16 -10.29 -6.80
N VAL A 15 -1.99 -11.54 -6.35
CA VAL A 15 -0.80 -12.37 -6.61
C VAL A 15 -1.26 -13.81 -6.74
N GLY A 16 -0.87 -14.51 -7.80
CA GLY A 16 -1.23 -15.91 -8.01
C GLY A 16 -2.73 -16.16 -8.16
N GLY A 17 -3.48 -15.16 -8.60
CA GLY A 17 -4.95 -15.22 -8.65
C GLY A 17 -5.65 -15.14 -7.29
N GLU A 18 -4.92 -14.87 -6.20
CA GLU A 18 -5.50 -14.56 -4.88
C GLU A 18 -5.47 -13.05 -4.62
N ILE A 19 -6.60 -12.49 -4.17
CA ILE A 19 -6.71 -11.08 -3.77
C ILE A 19 -6.46 -10.94 -2.27
N TYR A 20 -5.39 -10.25 -1.92
CA TYR A 20 -5.05 -9.88 -0.56
C TYR A 20 -5.65 -8.52 -0.20
N LYS A 21 -6.53 -8.49 0.81
CA LYS A 21 -7.11 -7.25 1.34
C LYS A 21 -6.17 -6.59 2.33
N LEU A 22 -5.97 -5.28 2.18
CA LEU A 22 -4.96 -4.52 2.90
C LEU A 22 -5.57 -3.28 3.57
N LYS A 23 -5.37 -3.13 4.88
CA LYS A 23 -5.69 -1.91 5.62
C LYS A 23 -4.90 -1.80 6.91
N LEU A 24 -4.31 -0.64 7.18
CA LEU A 24 -3.69 -0.38 8.47
C LEU A 24 -4.75 0.01 9.50
N THR A 25 -4.70 -0.66 10.64
CA THR A 25 -5.42 -0.25 11.85
C THR A 25 -4.56 0.74 12.65
N THR A 26 -5.17 1.50 13.56
CA THR A 26 -4.42 2.40 14.45
C THR A 26 -3.32 1.67 15.24
N ALA A 27 -3.60 0.43 15.69
CA ALA A 27 -2.60 -0.40 16.37
C ALA A 27 -1.43 -0.78 15.45
N ALA A 28 -1.69 -1.05 14.17
CA ALA A 28 -0.64 -1.33 13.20
C ALA A 28 0.20 -0.09 12.90
N VAL A 29 -0.43 1.07 12.74
CA VAL A 29 0.27 2.36 12.50
C VAL A 29 1.20 2.67 13.66
N THR A 30 0.70 2.70 14.89
CA THR A 30 1.51 3.03 16.08
C THR A 30 2.69 2.07 16.28
N ALA A 31 2.51 0.77 15.98
CA ALA A 31 3.60 -0.20 16.04
C ALA A 31 4.67 0.04 14.97
N LEU A 32 4.27 0.41 13.74
CA LEU A 32 5.21 0.76 12.67
C LEU A 32 5.97 2.06 12.98
N GLU A 33 5.31 3.07 13.53
CA GLU A 33 5.95 4.33 13.90
C GLU A 33 7.00 4.13 15.00
N ALA A 34 6.70 3.30 15.99
CA ALA A 34 7.67 2.90 17.01
C ALA A 34 8.87 2.15 16.40
N GLN A 35 8.63 1.29 15.40
CA GLN A 35 9.69 0.56 14.70
C GLN A 35 10.58 1.48 13.86
N TYR A 36 10.00 2.51 13.23
CA TYR A 36 10.72 3.44 12.36
C TYR A 36 11.26 4.69 13.06
N ASN A 37 10.95 4.87 14.35
CA ASN A 37 11.27 6.07 15.12
C ASN A 37 10.81 7.37 14.41
N GLY A 38 9.60 7.34 13.85
CA GLY A 38 9.07 8.42 13.02
C GLY A 38 7.66 8.09 12.53
N ASN A 39 6.97 9.08 11.99
CA ASN A 39 5.61 8.87 11.48
C ASN A 39 5.61 8.34 10.05
N LEU A 40 4.54 7.63 9.67
CA LEU A 40 4.46 7.03 8.33
C LEU A 40 4.29 8.05 7.19
N ILE A 41 3.87 9.28 7.49
CA ILE A 41 3.75 10.36 6.50
C ILE A 41 5.14 10.84 6.08
N GLN A 42 6.07 11.01 7.02
CA GLN A 42 7.46 11.40 6.75
C GLN A 42 8.19 10.41 5.85
N MET A 43 7.85 9.11 5.96
CA MET A 43 8.39 8.08 5.08
C MET A 43 8.02 8.32 3.60
N MET A 44 6.82 8.86 3.33
CA MET A 44 6.38 9.23 1.98
C MET A 44 7.04 10.52 1.48
N ASP A 45 7.32 11.45 2.39
CA ASP A 45 7.87 12.77 2.07
C ASP A 45 9.39 12.73 1.80
N SER A 46 10.09 11.75 2.38
CA SER A 46 11.54 11.58 2.24
C SER A 46 11.99 10.98 0.89
N GLY A 47 11.06 10.79 -0.05
CA GLY A 47 11.29 10.12 -1.33
C GLY A 47 10.67 8.73 -1.39
N ILE A 48 11.08 7.92 -2.38
CA ILE A 48 10.56 6.55 -2.56
C ILE A 48 11.02 5.68 -1.37
N PRO A 49 10.10 5.10 -0.60
CA PRO A 49 10.47 4.20 0.49
C PRO A 49 11.21 2.97 -0.02
N SER A 50 12.11 2.43 0.80
CA SER A 50 12.79 1.17 0.46
C SER A 50 11.77 0.03 0.32
N LEU A 51 12.05 -0.93 -0.56
CA LEU A 51 11.19 -2.09 -0.76
C LEU A 51 10.89 -2.81 0.56
N GLY A 52 11.89 -3.03 1.41
CA GLY A 52 11.71 -3.67 2.72
C GLY A 52 10.73 -2.92 3.63
N ASN A 53 10.75 -1.58 3.61
CA ASN A 53 9.78 -0.79 4.37
C ASN A 53 8.37 -0.91 3.78
N MET A 54 8.24 -0.87 2.45
CA MET A 54 6.94 -1.05 1.80
C MET A 54 6.34 -2.42 2.11
N LEU A 55 7.13 -3.48 2.02
CA LEU A 55 6.69 -4.86 2.33
C LEU A 55 6.32 -5.03 3.81
N ASN A 56 7.05 -4.41 4.75
CA ASN A 56 6.68 -4.45 6.16
C ASN A 56 5.36 -3.71 6.45
N VAL A 57 5.11 -2.59 5.78
CA VAL A 57 3.81 -1.89 5.88
C VAL A 57 2.68 -2.74 5.30
N VAL A 58 2.88 -3.31 4.11
CA VAL A 58 1.88 -4.20 3.48
C VAL A 58 1.63 -5.45 4.32
N HIS A 59 2.65 -6.03 4.94
CA HIS A 59 2.51 -7.12 5.91
C HIS A 59 1.56 -6.76 7.05
N ARG A 60 1.79 -5.61 7.68
CA ARG A 60 0.93 -5.12 8.78
C ARG A 60 -0.49 -4.84 8.31
N ALA A 61 -0.66 -4.35 7.08
CA ALA A 61 -1.96 -4.09 6.48
C ALA A 61 -2.71 -5.39 6.12
N ALA A 62 -2.03 -6.41 5.62
CA ALA A 62 -2.60 -7.71 5.27
C ALA A 62 -3.08 -8.47 6.51
N ARG A 63 -2.35 -8.35 7.63
CA ARG A 63 -2.71 -9.02 8.89
C ARG A 63 -4.04 -8.56 9.49
N ALA A 64 -4.60 -7.43 9.06
CA ALA A 64 -5.96 -7.03 9.41
C ALA A 64 -7.03 -8.01 8.90
N TYR A 65 -6.74 -8.73 7.82
CA TYR A 65 -7.64 -9.69 7.19
C TYR A 65 -7.11 -11.14 7.21
N LYS A 66 -5.78 -11.33 7.25
CA LYS A 66 -5.11 -12.65 7.31
C LYS A 66 -4.08 -12.65 8.45
N PRO A 67 -4.48 -12.77 9.73
CA PRO A 67 -3.59 -12.58 10.89
C PRO A 67 -2.39 -13.54 10.96
N SER A 68 -2.52 -14.72 10.34
CA SER A 68 -1.50 -15.77 10.27
C SER A 68 -0.38 -15.48 9.26
N LEU A 69 -0.53 -14.48 8.39
CA LEU A 69 0.45 -14.14 7.37
C LEU A 69 1.74 -13.61 8.02
N LYS A 70 2.88 -14.23 7.69
CA LYS A 70 4.21 -13.85 8.16
C LYS A 70 4.87 -12.91 7.17
N LEU A 71 5.89 -12.19 7.63
CA LEU A 71 6.64 -11.26 6.78
C LEU A 71 7.36 -12.00 5.63
N ASN A 72 7.91 -13.18 5.89
CA ASN A 72 8.51 -14.01 4.83
C ASN A 72 7.49 -14.43 3.76
N ASP A 73 6.22 -14.61 4.12
CA ASP A 73 5.18 -14.92 3.13
C ASP A 73 4.97 -13.72 2.19
N ILE A 74 5.07 -12.48 2.71
CA ILE A 74 4.99 -11.27 1.88
C ILE A 74 6.18 -11.14 0.93
N TYR A 75 7.37 -11.57 1.33
CA TYR A 75 8.54 -11.58 0.45
C TYR A 75 8.33 -12.55 -0.72
N ASN A 76 7.88 -13.77 -0.43
CA ASN A 76 7.55 -14.75 -1.46
C ASN A 76 6.42 -14.26 -2.39
N LEU A 77 5.40 -13.60 -1.84
CA LEU A 77 4.34 -12.99 -2.64
C LEU A 77 4.85 -11.87 -3.54
N PHE A 78 5.83 -11.09 -3.08
CA PHE A 78 6.44 -10.06 -3.92
C PHE A 78 7.29 -10.66 -5.04
N ASP A 79 8.07 -11.71 -4.75
CA ASP A 79 8.83 -12.43 -5.78
C ASP A 79 7.89 -12.99 -6.85
N GLN A 80 6.79 -13.65 -6.44
CA GLN A 80 5.76 -14.15 -7.35
C GLN A 80 5.10 -13.02 -8.15
N TYR A 81 4.77 -11.90 -7.51
CA TYR A 81 4.21 -10.72 -8.18
C TYR A 81 5.13 -10.20 -9.30
N VAL A 82 6.45 -10.24 -9.09
CA VAL A 82 7.43 -9.87 -10.12
C VAL A 82 7.50 -10.92 -11.24
N GLU A 83 7.45 -12.21 -10.91
CA GLU A 83 7.38 -13.30 -11.91
C GLU A 83 6.12 -13.19 -12.80
N GLU A 84 5.02 -12.68 -12.26
CA GLU A 84 3.76 -12.41 -12.96
C GLU A 84 3.81 -11.14 -13.83
N GLY A 85 4.94 -10.43 -13.85
CA GLY A 85 5.17 -9.23 -14.66
C GLY A 85 5.01 -7.91 -13.91
N GLY A 86 4.74 -7.95 -12.61
CA GLY A 86 4.68 -6.76 -11.77
C GLY A 86 6.06 -6.16 -11.51
N SER A 87 6.08 -4.88 -11.14
CA SER A 87 7.30 -4.14 -10.82
C SER A 87 7.23 -3.44 -9.47
N GLN A 88 8.39 -3.03 -8.92
CA GLN A 88 8.42 -2.26 -7.67
C GLN A 88 7.66 -0.92 -7.79
N VAL A 89 7.67 -0.29 -8.97
CA VAL A 89 6.95 0.97 -9.23
C VAL A 89 5.44 0.73 -9.24
N GLU A 90 4.98 -0.33 -9.90
CA GLU A 90 3.56 -0.73 -9.87
C GLU A 90 3.12 -1.14 -8.47
N PHE A 91 3.94 -1.89 -7.73
CA PHE A 91 3.66 -2.21 -6.34
C PHE A 91 3.49 -0.95 -5.48
N MET A 92 4.40 0.03 -5.65
CA MET A 92 4.29 1.31 -4.95
C MET A 92 2.97 2.03 -5.27
N THR A 93 2.65 2.14 -6.56
CA THR A 93 1.52 2.96 -7.03
C THR A 93 0.16 2.28 -6.90
N ASN A 94 0.08 0.97 -7.10
CA ASN A 94 -1.16 0.19 -7.15
C ASN A 94 -1.49 -0.51 -5.83
N VAL A 95 -0.52 -0.71 -4.94
CA VAL A 95 -0.72 -1.43 -3.69
C VAL A 95 -0.39 -0.56 -2.49
N PHE A 96 0.85 -0.08 -2.42
CA PHE A 96 1.36 0.59 -1.22
C PHE A 96 0.69 1.95 -0.97
N ILE A 97 0.60 2.84 -1.97
CA ILE A 97 -0.09 4.13 -1.79
C ILE A 97 -1.59 3.94 -1.48
N PRO A 98 -2.33 3.05 -2.18
CA PRO A 98 -3.71 2.74 -1.83
C PRO A 98 -3.91 2.29 -0.38
N VAL A 99 -2.95 1.59 0.23
CA VAL A 99 -3.00 1.27 1.67
C VAL A 99 -3.09 2.53 2.52
N PHE A 100 -2.33 3.58 2.23
CA PHE A 100 -2.41 4.85 2.97
C PHE A 100 -3.75 5.57 2.75
N GLN A 101 -4.24 5.57 1.51
CA GLN A 101 -5.53 6.17 1.15
C GLN A 101 -6.65 5.54 1.99
N VAL A 102 -6.76 4.22 2.03
CA VAL A 102 -7.85 3.51 2.75
C VAL A 102 -7.68 3.49 4.27
N SER A 103 -6.48 3.78 4.78
CA SER A 103 -6.13 3.71 6.21
C SER A 103 -6.26 5.03 6.97
N GLY A 104 -6.73 6.10 6.31
CA GLY A 104 -7.08 7.37 6.97
C GLY A 104 -5.94 8.38 7.10
N PHE A 105 -4.85 8.21 6.35
CA PHE A 105 -3.74 9.17 6.31
C PHE A 105 -4.09 10.47 5.57
N PHE A 106 -5.03 10.40 4.64
CA PHE A 106 -5.41 11.50 3.77
C PHE A 106 -6.91 11.78 3.85
N SER A 107 -7.26 13.06 3.78
CA SER A 107 -8.63 13.49 3.50
C SER A 107 -9.08 13.04 2.10
N ARG A 108 -10.37 13.16 1.80
CA ARG A 108 -10.90 12.82 0.46
C ARG A 108 -10.21 13.63 -0.64
N ASN A 109 -10.17 14.95 -0.48
CA ASN A 109 -9.55 15.86 -1.45
C ASN A 109 -8.06 15.55 -1.66
N GLN A 110 -7.32 15.20 -0.60
CA GLN A 110 -5.91 14.80 -0.73
C GLN A 110 -5.73 13.44 -1.42
N THR A 111 -6.68 12.52 -1.22
CA THR A 111 -6.68 11.21 -1.88
C THR A 111 -6.87 11.37 -3.39
N GLU A 112 -7.84 12.19 -3.80
CA GLU A 112 -8.14 12.49 -5.20
C GLU A 112 -6.95 13.16 -5.91
N ALA A 113 -6.41 14.24 -5.32
CA ALA A 113 -5.25 14.95 -5.89
C ALA A 113 -3.99 14.07 -6.00
N MET A 114 -3.85 13.06 -5.14
CA MET A 114 -2.75 12.11 -5.24
C MET A 114 -2.99 11.02 -6.27
N GLY A 115 -4.25 10.63 -6.51
CA GLY A 115 -4.64 9.75 -7.61
C GLY A 115 -4.20 10.31 -8.96
N GLU A 116 -4.54 11.57 -9.25
CA GLU A 116 -4.14 12.25 -10.49
C GLU A 116 -2.62 12.27 -10.69
N LYS A 117 -1.86 12.51 -9.61
CA LYS A 117 -0.39 12.51 -9.66
C LYS A 117 0.17 11.11 -9.92
N ILE A 118 -0.43 10.08 -9.35
CA ILE A 118 -0.02 8.69 -9.54
C ILE A 118 -0.28 8.25 -10.99
N ASP A 119 -1.43 8.60 -11.55
CA ASP A 119 -1.75 8.26 -12.93
C ASP A 119 -0.75 8.92 -13.90
N GLY A 120 -0.42 10.20 -13.68
CA GLY A 120 0.63 10.87 -14.46
C GLY A 120 2.05 10.34 -14.22
N LEU A 121 2.33 9.69 -13.08
CA LEU A 121 3.60 8.98 -12.85
C LEU A 121 3.63 7.65 -13.59
N LYS A 122 2.52 6.91 -13.61
CA LYS A 122 2.39 5.64 -14.33
C LYS A 122 2.62 5.83 -15.83
N GLU A 123 1.96 6.82 -16.44
CA GLU A 123 2.12 7.13 -17.88
C GLU A 123 3.57 7.46 -18.29
N LYS A 124 4.43 7.85 -17.34
CA LYS A 124 5.83 8.21 -17.61
C LYS A 124 6.82 7.08 -17.34
N LEU A 125 6.42 6.11 -16.53
CA LEU A 125 7.32 5.07 -15.99
C LEU A 125 6.98 3.66 -16.51
N LEU A 126 5.82 3.49 -17.13
CA LEU A 126 5.33 2.27 -17.77
C LEU A 126 5.11 2.55 -19.27
#